data_AF-A0A4U6C6J0-F1
#
_entry.id   AF-A0A4U6C6J0-F1
#
_cell.length_a   1.000
_cell.length_b   1.000
_cell.length_c   1.000
_cell.angle_alpha   90.00
_cell.angle_beta   90.00
_cell.angle_gamma   90.00
#
_symmetry.space_group_name_H-M   'P 1'
#
loop_
_entity.id
_entity.type
_entity.pdbx_description
1 polymer ?
#
loop_
_entity_poly.entity_id
_entity_poly.type
_entity_poly.pdbx_seq_one_letter_code
_entity_poly.pdbx_strand_id
1 'polypeptide(L)'
;MRLPYVDQYRAPFVEPIGHLAMQAAYADNNLFALIAECSKADLAFTVTIDTAAHELRVWNEDAKSFASQRIALIVDPGLRNEALDALSRYGSLKTKRHRAIHDAVDVAIFGNDEVGYAPKPIQIEYRKVSKTTTESWENKITPEMIASLACEMHELQKDIDHITYVLGRVEE
;
A
#
# COMPACT_ATOMS: atom_id res chain seq x y z
N MET A 1 -24.92 4.87 27.16
CA MET A 1 -23.58 5.47 26.96
C MET A 1 -23.46 5.80 25.48
N ARG A 2 -23.54 7.07 25.09
CA ARG A 2 -23.26 7.50 23.71
C ARG A 2 -21.79 7.87 23.65
N LEU A 3 -21.04 7.28 22.72
CA LEU A 3 -19.66 7.69 22.45
C LEU A 3 -19.67 9.20 22.10
N PRO A 4 -18.66 9.99 22.51
CA PRO A 4 -18.60 11.41 22.19
C PRO A 4 -18.52 11.63 20.66
N TYR A 5 -18.80 12.86 20.21
CA TYR A 5 -18.77 13.33 18.81
C TYR A 5 -17.35 13.29 18.20
N VAL A 6 -16.72 12.11 18.16
CA VAL A 6 -15.40 11.87 17.55
C VAL A 6 -15.53 11.63 16.04
N ASP A 7 -16.74 11.32 15.57
CA ASP A 7 -17.02 10.98 14.16
C ASP A 7 -16.77 12.14 13.19
N GLN A 8 -17.09 13.39 13.53
CA GLN A 8 -16.97 14.51 12.58
C GLN A 8 -15.52 14.79 12.14
N TYR A 9 -14.55 14.52 13.02
CA TYR A 9 -13.13 14.72 12.72
C TYR A 9 -12.51 13.48 12.06
N ARG A 10 -12.99 12.27 12.37
CA ARG A 10 -12.53 11.03 11.73
C ARG A 10 -13.13 10.80 10.35
N ALA A 11 -14.39 11.19 10.14
CA ALA A 11 -15.14 11.03 8.90
C ALA A 11 -14.34 11.34 7.61
N PRO A 12 -13.59 12.46 7.50
CA PRO A 12 -12.84 12.76 6.29
C PRO A 12 -11.67 11.79 6.02
N PHE A 13 -11.20 11.03 7.01
CA PHE A 13 -10.12 10.05 6.85
C PHE A 13 -10.62 8.62 6.64
N VAL A 14 -11.79 8.26 7.21
CA VAL A 14 -12.30 6.88 7.17
C VAL A 14 -12.49 6.39 5.74
N GLU A 15 -13.16 7.19 4.90
CA GLU A 15 -13.45 6.80 3.51
C GLU A 15 -12.16 6.71 2.65
N PRO A 16 -11.25 7.71 2.65
CA PRO A 16 -9.98 7.59 1.91
C PRO A 16 -9.09 6.45 2.39
N ILE A 17 -9.01 6.17 3.70
CA ILE A 17 -8.23 5.04 4.24
C ILE A 17 -8.83 3.72 3.78
N GLY A 18 -10.16 3.58 3.86
CA GLY A 18 -10.86 2.39 3.39
C GLY A 18 -10.61 2.16 1.90
N HIS A 19 -10.68 3.22 1.09
CA HIS A 19 -10.39 3.14 -0.33
C HIS A 19 -8.93 2.78 -0.61
N LEU A 20 -7.96 3.42 0.06
CA LEU A 20 -6.54 3.08 -0.05
C LEU A 20 -6.26 1.62 0.32
N ALA A 21 -6.85 1.12 1.41
CA ALA A 21 -6.69 -0.27 1.84
C ALA A 21 -7.24 -1.25 0.80
N MET A 22 -8.41 -0.95 0.24
CA MET A 22 -9.03 -1.74 -0.83
C MET A 22 -8.15 -1.75 -2.09
N GLN A 23 -7.74 -0.58 -2.59
CA GLN A 23 -6.88 -0.48 -3.77
C GLN A 23 -5.56 -1.21 -3.56
N ALA A 24 -4.98 -1.11 -2.37
CA ALA A 24 -3.73 -1.78 -2.12
C ALA A 24 -3.85 -3.31 -2.00
N ALA A 25 -4.98 -3.83 -1.52
CA ALA A 25 -5.25 -5.27 -1.55
C ALA A 25 -5.40 -5.78 -2.99
N TYR A 26 -6.05 -5.02 -3.87
CA TYR A 26 -6.10 -5.34 -5.29
C TYR A 26 -4.72 -5.29 -5.95
N ALA A 27 -3.91 -4.25 -5.68
CA ALA A 27 -2.54 -4.17 -6.18
C ALA A 27 -1.68 -5.36 -5.72
N ASP A 28 -1.83 -5.79 -4.46
CA ASP A 28 -1.16 -6.98 -3.93
C ASP A 28 -1.55 -8.24 -4.73
N ASN A 29 -2.85 -8.46 -4.95
CA ASN A 29 -3.35 -9.62 -5.70
C ASN A 29 -2.94 -9.60 -7.18
N ASN A 30 -3.01 -8.44 -7.85
CA ASN A 30 -2.60 -8.29 -9.25
C ASN A 30 -1.11 -8.62 -9.41
N LEU A 31 -0.27 -8.18 -8.47
CA LEU A 31 1.14 -8.55 -8.48
C LEU A 31 1.32 -10.06 -8.31
N PHE A 32 0.57 -10.72 -7.42
CA PHE A 32 0.67 -12.18 -7.26
C PHE A 32 0.28 -12.92 -8.55
N ALA A 33 -0.77 -12.45 -9.24
CA ALA A 33 -1.18 -12.98 -10.52
C ALA A 33 -0.11 -12.78 -11.60
N LEU A 34 0.49 -11.58 -11.70
CA LEU A 34 1.59 -11.32 -12.62
C LEU A 34 2.76 -12.28 -12.40
N ILE A 35 3.19 -12.47 -11.15
CA ILE A 35 4.33 -13.33 -10.83
C ILE A 35 4.04 -14.80 -11.12
N ALA A 36 2.83 -15.26 -10.87
CA ALA A 36 2.39 -16.60 -11.27
C ALA A 36 2.40 -16.76 -12.80
N GLU A 37 1.93 -15.75 -13.54
CA GLU A 37 1.87 -15.76 -15.00
C GLU A 37 3.27 -15.81 -15.64
N CYS A 38 4.21 -14.98 -15.17
CA CYS A 38 5.60 -14.96 -15.64
C CYS A 38 6.30 -16.34 -15.56
N SER A 39 5.78 -17.22 -14.69
CA SER A 39 6.38 -18.52 -14.40
C SER A 39 5.83 -19.64 -15.28
N LYS A 40 4.83 -19.40 -16.13
CA LYS A 40 4.18 -20.43 -16.97
C LYS A 40 5.03 -20.87 -18.17
N ALA A 41 5.90 -19.99 -18.66
CA ALA A 41 6.79 -20.27 -19.77
C ALA A 41 7.75 -21.45 -19.52
N ASP A 42 8.02 -21.82 -18.26
CA ASP A 42 8.84 -22.99 -17.90
C ASP A 42 8.22 -23.78 -16.73
N LEU A 43 7.83 -25.01 -17.01
CA LEU A 43 7.25 -25.95 -16.05
C LEU A 43 8.12 -26.13 -14.79
N ALA A 44 9.45 -26.04 -14.92
CA ALA A 44 10.37 -26.18 -13.80
C ALA A 44 10.32 -24.99 -12.82
N PHE A 45 9.83 -23.83 -13.26
CA PHE A 45 9.73 -22.61 -12.48
C PHE A 45 8.31 -22.19 -12.15
N THR A 46 7.30 -22.98 -12.54
CA THR A 46 5.88 -22.68 -12.30
C THR A 46 5.62 -22.30 -10.84
N VAL A 47 5.03 -21.12 -10.65
CA VAL A 47 4.62 -20.60 -9.34
C VAL A 47 3.10 -20.47 -9.33
N THR A 48 2.45 -21.00 -8.30
CA THR A 48 1.03 -20.76 -8.08
C THR A 48 0.81 -19.39 -7.44
N ILE A 49 -0.40 -18.84 -7.58
CA ILE A 49 -0.76 -17.58 -6.92
C ILE A 49 -0.54 -17.67 -5.39
N ASP A 50 -0.85 -18.81 -4.78
CA ASP A 50 -0.66 -19.01 -3.33
C ASP A 50 0.82 -18.97 -2.93
N THR A 51 1.70 -19.58 -3.73
CA THR A 51 3.14 -19.51 -3.51
C THR A 51 3.66 -18.08 -3.69
N ALA A 52 3.21 -17.37 -4.74
CA ALA A 52 3.57 -15.97 -4.94
C ALA A 52 3.10 -15.10 -3.76
N ALA A 53 1.87 -15.29 -3.28
CA ALA A 53 1.33 -14.58 -2.12
C ALA A 53 2.13 -14.86 -0.84
N HIS A 54 2.61 -16.10 -0.66
CA HIS A 54 3.46 -16.47 0.48
C HIS A 54 4.80 -15.73 0.45
N GLU A 55 5.53 -15.82 -0.67
CA GLU A 55 6.86 -15.21 -0.83
C GLU A 55 6.81 -13.68 -0.79
N LEU A 56 5.72 -13.06 -1.26
CA LEU A 56 5.57 -11.60 -1.37
C LEU A 56 4.82 -10.97 -0.20
N ARG A 57 4.40 -11.78 0.79
CA ARG A 57 3.65 -11.31 1.97
C ARG A 57 4.39 -10.21 2.71
N VAL A 58 5.69 -10.43 2.96
CA VAL A 58 6.57 -9.45 3.58
C VAL A 58 7.44 -8.84 2.50
N TRP A 59 7.29 -7.54 2.28
CA TRP A 59 8.05 -6.84 1.25
C TRP A 59 9.46 -6.49 1.74
N ASN A 60 10.40 -7.40 1.55
CA ASN A 60 11.83 -7.27 1.86
C ASN A 60 12.69 -7.46 0.59
N GLU A 61 14.03 -7.45 0.73
CA GLU A 61 14.93 -7.66 -0.40
C GLU A 61 14.80 -9.06 -1.03
N ASP A 62 14.50 -10.09 -0.24
CA ASP A 62 14.29 -11.45 -0.75
C ASP A 62 13.04 -11.53 -1.63
N ALA A 63 11.92 -10.93 -1.20
CA ALA A 63 10.69 -10.84 -1.98
C ALA A 63 10.88 -10.05 -3.28
N LYS A 64 11.63 -8.95 -3.23
CA LYS A 64 12.00 -8.18 -4.43
C LYS A 64 12.84 -9.02 -5.39
N SER A 65 13.84 -9.72 -4.88
CA SER A 65 14.71 -10.60 -5.67
C SER A 65 13.91 -11.72 -6.32
N PHE A 66 13.03 -12.37 -5.55
CA PHE A 66 12.11 -13.39 -6.05
C PHE A 66 11.23 -12.87 -7.19
N ALA A 67 10.54 -11.74 -6.99
CA ALA A 67 9.70 -11.14 -8.03
C ALA A 67 10.51 -10.77 -9.29
N SER A 68 11.69 -10.18 -9.10
CA SER A 68 12.57 -9.76 -10.20
C SER A 68 13.07 -10.97 -11.01
N GLN A 69 13.41 -12.08 -10.34
CA GLN A 69 13.79 -13.33 -10.99
C GLN A 69 12.65 -13.92 -11.82
N ARG A 70 11.40 -13.81 -11.36
CA ARG A 70 10.24 -14.26 -12.13
C ARG A 70 9.97 -13.37 -13.33
N ILE A 71 10.01 -12.05 -13.15
CA ILE A 71 9.86 -11.10 -14.27
C ILE A 71 10.98 -11.29 -15.31
N ALA A 72 12.18 -11.71 -14.91
CA ALA A 72 13.27 -12.00 -15.84
C ALA A 72 12.96 -13.15 -16.82
N LEU A 73 11.98 -14.00 -16.52
CA LEU A 73 11.52 -15.08 -17.41
C LEU A 73 10.67 -14.57 -18.57
N ILE A 74 10.18 -13.33 -18.53
CA ILE A 74 9.46 -12.71 -19.64
C ILE A 74 10.41 -12.59 -20.84
N VAL A 75 10.03 -13.22 -21.95
CA VAL A 75 10.81 -13.27 -23.19
C VAL A 75 10.87 -11.90 -23.86
N ASP A 76 9.72 -11.22 -23.99
CA ASP A 76 9.65 -9.90 -24.61
C ASP A 76 10.37 -8.83 -23.76
N PRO A 77 11.46 -8.21 -24.26
CA PRO A 77 12.19 -7.19 -23.51
C PRO A 77 11.37 -5.95 -23.18
N GLY A 78 10.41 -5.57 -24.03
CA GLY A 78 9.54 -4.41 -23.80
C GLY A 78 8.66 -4.64 -22.57
N LEU A 79 7.85 -5.70 -22.63
CA LEU A 79 6.97 -6.11 -21.54
C LEU A 79 7.72 -6.41 -20.24
N ARG A 80 8.92 -7.00 -20.33
CA ARG A 80 9.77 -7.22 -19.17
C ARG A 80 10.19 -5.92 -18.48
N ASN A 81 10.58 -4.90 -19.24
CA ASN A 81 10.97 -3.61 -18.69
C ASN A 81 9.77 -2.90 -18.04
N GLU A 82 8.59 -2.98 -18.66
CA GLU A 82 7.34 -2.46 -18.08
C GLU A 82 7.00 -3.16 -16.75
N ALA A 83 7.13 -4.49 -16.71
CA ALA A 83 6.93 -5.27 -15.48
C ALA A 83 7.93 -4.89 -14.37
N LEU A 84 9.20 -4.65 -14.69
CA LEU A 84 10.20 -4.21 -13.73
C LEU A 84 9.92 -2.79 -13.21
N ASP A 85 9.45 -1.88 -14.07
CA ASP A 85 9.04 -0.53 -13.65
C ASP A 85 7.82 -0.60 -12.71
N ALA A 86 6.81 -1.40 -13.07
CA ALA A 86 5.65 -1.64 -12.23
C ALA A 86 6.04 -2.23 -10.86
N LEU A 87 6.99 -3.17 -10.83
CA LEU A 87 7.52 -3.75 -9.58
C LEU A 87 8.21 -2.68 -8.70
N SER A 88 9.00 -1.81 -9.31
CA SER A 88 9.68 -0.70 -8.62
C SER A 88 8.65 0.28 -8.02
N ARG A 89 7.65 0.68 -8.82
CA ARG A 89 6.53 1.54 -8.39
C ARG A 89 5.75 0.89 -7.24
N TYR A 90 5.41 -0.39 -7.37
CA TYR A 90 4.74 -1.16 -6.31
C TYR A 90 5.51 -1.10 -4.99
N GLY A 91 6.83 -1.34 -5.01
CA GLY A 91 7.62 -1.31 -3.78
C GLY A 91 7.64 0.06 -3.09
N SER A 92 7.72 1.14 -3.88
CA SER A 92 7.61 2.51 -3.38
C SER A 92 6.23 2.78 -2.78
N LEU A 93 5.17 2.42 -3.49
CA LEU A 93 3.78 2.64 -3.08
C LEU A 93 3.40 1.81 -1.85
N LYS A 94 3.84 0.56 -1.73
CA LYS A 94 3.60 -0.30 -0.56
C LYS A 94 4.20 0.29 0.71
N THR A 95 5.40 0.86 0.60
CA THR A 95 6.07 1.57 1.71
C THR A 95 5.32 2.85 2.07
N LYS A 96 4.96 3.67 1.08
CA LYS A 96 4.18 4.90 1.28
C LYS A 96 2.82 4.61 1.92
N ARG A 97 2.11 3.56 1.47
CA ARG A 97 0.83 3.09 2.03
C ARG A 97 0.97 2.71 3.48
N HIS A 98 1.96 1.87 3.81
CA HIS A 98 2.14 1.42 5.19
C HIS A 98 2.34 2.61 6.13
N ARG A 99 3.16 3.59 5.73
CA ARG A 99 3.34 4.84 6.46
C ARG A 99 2.05 5.66 6.53
N ALA A 100 1.35 5.84 5.42
CA ALA A 100 0.11 6.63 5.38
C ALA A 100 -0.99 6.04 6.27
N ILE A 101 -1.17 4.72 6.24
CA ILE A 101 -2.13 4.04 7.12
C ILE A 101 -1.68 4.14 8.57
N HIS A 102 -0.40 3.91 8.87
CA HIS A 102 0.13 4.03 10.22
C HIS A 102 -0.10 5.44 10.78
N ASP A 103 0.35 6.48 10.06
CA ASP A 103 0.21 7.87 10.47
C ASP A 103 -1.27 8.29 10.60
N ALA A 104 -2.15 7.78 9.73
CA ALA A 104 -3.58 8.10 9.81
C ALA A 104 -4.33 7.33 10.92
N VAL A 105 -3.90 6.10 11.24
CA VAL A 105 -4.43 5.30 12.36
C VAL A 105 -3.94 5.85 13.70
N ASP A 106 -2.66 6.26 13.78
CA ASP A 106 -2.13 6.99 14.93
C ASP A 106 -2.92 8.28 15.20
N VAL A 107 -3.48 8.90 14.15
CA VAL A 107 -4.37 10.06 14.26
C VAL A 107 -5.80 9.66 14.69
N ALA A 108 -6.28 8.49 14.27
CA ALA A 108 -7.63 8.03 14.57
C ALA A 108 -7.78 7.41 15.97
N ILE A 109 -6.76 6.73 16.52
CA ILE A 109 -6.84 6.06 17.83
C ILE A 109 -6.41 7.01 18.95
N PHE A 110 -7.37 7.76 19.50
CA PHE A 110 -7.22 8.32 20.84
C PHE A 110 -8.53 8.13 21.64
N GLY A 111 -8.46 7.29 22.68
CA GLY A 111 -9.45 7.12 23.75
C GLY A 111 -9.46 8.30 24.75
N ASN A 112 -9.81 8.07 26.02
CA ASN A 112 -10.08 9.09 27.06
C ASN A 112 -9.05 9.04 28.23
N ASP A 113 -8.49 10.19 28.63
CA ASP A 113 -7.37 10.30 29.59
C ASP A 113 -7.75 9.95 31.02
N GLU A 114 -9.04 10.02 31.36
CA GLU A 114 -9.55 9.56 32.65
C GLU A 114 -9.59 8.02 32.76
N VAL A 115 -9.38 7.31 31.63
CA VAL A 115 -9.25 5.84 31.52
C VAL A 115 -7.93 5.45 30.81
N GLY A 116 -7.02 6.42 30.61
CA GLY A 116 -5.88 6.34 29.71
C GLY A 116 -6.29 6.51 28.24
N TYR A 117 -5.81 7.60 27.63
CA TYR A 117 -5.75 7.98 26.20
C TYR A 117 -6.20 9.44 26.02
N ALA A 118 -5.33 10.37 25.62
CA ALA A 118 -5.69 11.77 25.39
C ALA A 118 -6.04 11.99 23.92
N PRO A 119 -7.25 12.46 23.56
CA PRO A 119 -7.55 12.83 22.18
C PRO A 119 -6.89 14.16 21.82
N LYS A 120 -5.89 14.12 20.94
CA LYS A 120 -5.37 15.30 20.24
C LYS A 120 -6.11 15.45 18.90
N PRO A 121 -6.95 16.48 18.70
CA PRO A 121 -7.58 16.76 17.42
C PRO A 121 -6.58 16.83 16.28
N ILE A 122 -7.08 16.28 15.17
CA ILE A 122 -6.67 16.57 13.81
C ILE A 122 -6.55 18.09 13.69
N GLN A 123 -5.30 18.56 13.64
CA GLN A 123 -4.90 19.97 13.50
C GLN A 123 -5.66 20.96 14.40
N ILE A 124 -5.20 21.09 15.65
CA ILE A 124 -5.07 22.42 16.25
C ILE A 124 -3.70 22.40 16.91
N GLU A 125 -2.79 23.24 16.44
CA GLU A 125 -1.49 23.57 17.04
C GLU A 125 -1.40 23.15 18.54
N TYR A 126 -0.78 22.00 18.81
CA TYR A 126 -0.68 21.51 20.19
C TYR A 126 0.48 22.20 20.90
N ARG A 127 0.15 23.21 21.70
CA ARG A 127 1.08 23.80 22.67
C ARG A 127 1.31 22.78 23.80
N LYS A 128 2.24 21.85 23.61
CA LYS A 128 2.69 21.00 24.71
C LYS A 128 3.60 21.85 25.60
N VAL A 129 3.05 22.38 26.69
CA VAL A 129 3.84 23.07 27.72
C VAL A 129 4.61 22.01 28.50
N SER A 130 5.79 21.65 27.99
CA SER A 130 6.85 21.05 28.79
C SER A 130 7.56 22.16 29.57
N LYS A 131 8.11 21.85 30.76
CA LYS A 131 8.77 22.83 31.65
C LYS A 131 9.93 23.62 31.00
N THR A 132 10.34 23.29 29.78
CA THR A 132 11.52 23.89 29.12
C THR A 132 11.41 24.15 27.63
N THR A 133 10.39 23.66 26.91
CA THR A 133 10.28 23.89 25.45
C THR A 133 8.87 23.67 24.92
N THR A 134 8.45 24.52 23.98
CA THR A 134 7.22 24.32 23.18
C THR A 134 7.63 23.72 21.84
N GLU A 135 7.33 22.45 21.61
CA GLU A 135 7.56 21.80 20.30
C GLU A 135 6.22 21.60 19.59
N SER A 136 6.04 22.26 18.44
CA SER A 136 4.95 22.03 17.51
C SER A 136 5.26 20.80 16.65
N TRP A 137 4.40 19.78 16.72
CA TRP A 137 4.49 18.60 15.85
C TRP A 137 3.35 18.67 14.82
N GLU A 138 3.70 18.87 13.55
CA GLU A 138 2.76 18.83 12.43
C GLU A 138 2.69 17.41 11.86
N ASN A 139 1.49 16.84 11.81
CA ASN A 139 1.25 15.63 11.04
C ASN A 139 1.30 15.96 9.55
N LYS A 140 2.11 15.21 8.82
CA LYS A 140 2.41 15.46 7.41
C LYS A 140 1.39 14.89 6.43
N ILE A 141 0.40 14.10 6.88
CA ILE A 141 -0.51 13.35 6.01
C ILE A 141 -1.94 13.88 6.11
N THR A 142 -2.49 14.27 4.96
CA THR A 142 -3.86 14.78 4.80
C THR A 142 -4.76 13.76 4.08
N PRO A 143 -6.10 13.87 4.17
CA PRO A 143 -7.02 13.01 3.42
C PRO A 143 -6.77 13.02 1.91
N GLU A 144 -6.41 14.16 1.34
CA GLU A 144 -6.11 14.31 -0.10
C GLU A 144 -4.84 13.54 -0.48
N MET A 145 -3.84 13.49 0.40
CA MET A 145 -2.64 12.68 0.20
C MET A 145 -2.97 11.19 0.21
N ILE A 146 -3.87 10.75 1.10
CA ILE A 146 -4.35 9.36 1.16
C ILE A 146 -5.14 9.01 -0.11
N ALA A 147 -6.02 9.91 -0.56
CA ALA A 147 -6.78 9.74 -1.80
C ALA A 147 -5.86 9.69 -3.03
N SER A 148 -4.88 10.60 -3.12
CA SER A 148 -3.87 10.59 -4.19
C SER A 148 -3.11 9.26 -4.23
N LEU A 149 -2.70 8.76 -3.06
CA LEU A 149 -2.01 7.48 -2.98
C LEU A 149 -2.90 6.30 -3.41
N ALA A 150 -4.20 6.36 -3.12
CA ALA A 150 -5.16 5.37 -3.58
C ALA A 150 -5.32 5.40 -5.12
N CYS A 151 -5.32 6.59 -5.72
CA CYS A 151 -5.30 6.75 -7.18
C CYS A 151 -4.02 6.18 -7.81
N GLU A 152 -2.84 6.48 -7.25
CA GLU A 152 -1.56 5.92 -7.72
C GLU A 152 -1.56 4.38 -7.66
N MET A 153 -2.14 3.80 -6.60
CA MET A 153 -2.33 2.34 -6.50
C MET A 153 -3.29 1.78 -7.55
N HIS A 154 -4.37 2.51 -7.87
CA HIS A 154 -5.33 2.12 -8.91
C HIS A 154 -4.73 2.16 -10.31
N GLU A 155 -3.92 3.17 -10.61
CA GLU A 155 -3.19 3.24 -11.87
C GLU A 155 -2.18 2.09 -11.99
N LEU A 156 -1.42 1.81 -10.93
CA LEU A 156 -0.51 0.67 -10.90
C LEU A 156 -1.25 -0.66 -11.14
N GLN A 157 -2.43 -0.85 -10.54
CA GLN A 157 -3.24 -2.07 -10.77
C GLN A 157 -3.55 -2.27 -12.25
N LYS A 158 -3.97 -1.22 -12.95
CA LYS A 158 -4.28 -1.28 -14.39
C LYS A 158 -3.04 -1.62 -15.22
N ASP A 159 -1.89 -1.04 -14.87
CA ASP A 159 -0.64 -1.32 -15.55
C ASP A 159 -0.25 -2.80 -15.39
N ILE A 160 -0.33 -3.33 -14.16
CA ILE A 160 -0.05 -4.75 -13.87
C ILE A 160 -1.04 -5.66 -14.61
N ASP A 161 -2.35 -5.37 -14.55
CA ASP A 161 -3.38 -6.16 -15.23
C ASP A 161 -3.17 -6.20 -16.74
N HIS A 162 -2.79 -5.06 -17.33
CA HIS A 162 -2.45 -4.99 -18.76
C HIS A 162 -1.28 -5.91 -19.10
N ILE A 163 -0.20 -5.85 -18.32
CA ILE A 163 0.99 -6.68 -18.52
C ILE A 163 0.63 -8.17 -18.38
N THR A 164 -0.09 -8.54 -17.32
CA THR A 164 -0.54 -9.92 -17.09
C THR A 164 -1.44 -10.42 -18.22
N TYR A 165 -2.35 -9.58 -18.72
CA TYR A 165 -3.22 -9.92 -19.84
C TYR A 165 -2.44 -10.16 -21.13
N VAL A 166 -1.45 -9.32 -21.43
CA VAL A 166 -0.60 -9.48 -22.62
C VAL A 166 0.21 -10.79 -22.51
N LEU A 167 0.79 -11.07 -21.34
CA LEU A 167 1.53 -12.32 -21.10
C LEU A 167 0.66 -13.56 -21.35
N GLY A 168 -0.55 -13.60 -20.78
CA GLY A 168 -1.45 -14.75 -20.93
C GLY A 168 -1.94 -15.01 -22.36
N ARG A 169 -1.81 -14.03 -23.28
CA ARG A 169 -2.18 -14.19 -24.70
C ARG A 169 -1.01 -14.52 -25.62
N VAL A 170 0.24 -14.31 -25.18
CA VAL A 170 1.43 -14.66 -25.96
C VAL A 170 1.70 -16.18 -25.89
N GLU A 171 1.12 -16.88 -24.90
CA GLU A 171 1.25 -18.32 -24.70
C GLU A 171 0.13 -19.18 -25.35
N GLU A 172 -0.87 -18.57 -26.00
CA GLU A 172 -1.90 -19.25 -26.83
C GLU A 172 -1.50 -19.32 -28.31
#